data_AF-A0A482RFY0-F1
#
_entry.id   AF-A0A482RFY0-F1
#
_cell.length_a   1.000
_cell.length_b   1.000
_cell.length_c   1.000
_cell.angle_alpha   90.00
_cell.angle_beta   90.00
_cell.angle_gamma   90.00
#
_symmetry.space_group_name_H-M   'P 1'
#
loop_
_entity.id
_entity.type
_entity.pdbx_description
1 polymer ?
#
loop_
_entity_poly.entity_id
_entity_poly.type
_entity_poly.pdbx_seq_one_letter_code
_entity_poly.pdbx_strand_id
1 'polypeptide(L)'
;MQGVTSISVDTHKFGFAPKGSSVVLYSEPKFRHAQYFVAPDWVGGIYASPTIAGSRAGALVAACWATMVYVGDDKYMMYMRDIMEAAKEVAAGMACASACACPPPLSSGDQPCTCLFLCGPCSHR
;
A
#
# COMPACT_ATOMS: atom_id res chain seq x y z
N MET A 1 20.70 1.86 2.74
CA MET A 1 20.38 2.75 1.60
C MET A 1 21.12 4.06 1.79
N GLN A 2 22.07 4.38 0.93
CA GLN A 2 22.64 5.73 0.89
C GLN A 2 21.65 6.64 0.15
N GLY A 3 21.30 7.79 0.74
CA GLY A 3 20.47 8.83 0.09
C GLY A 3 18.98 8.87 0.46
N VAL A 4 18.41 7.80 1.04
CA VAL A 4 17.00 7.84 1.52
C VAL A 4 16.95 8.56 2.87
N THR A 5 16.30 9.72 2.91
CA THR A 5 16.23 10.55 4.12
C THR A 5 15.00 10.28 4.98
N SER A 6 13.90 9.81 4.37
CA SER A 6 12.66 9.47 5.06
C SER A 6 11.85 8.38 4.36
N ILE A 7 11.03 7.65 5.12
CA ILE A 7 10.08 6.62 4.63
C ILE A 7 8.75 6.80 5.34
N SER A 8 7.63 6.85 4.60
CA SER A 8 6.28 6.79 5.16
C SER A 8 5.70 5.38 5.03
N VAL A 9 5.07 4.88 6.09
CA VAL A 9 4.48 3.54 6.14
C VAL A 9 3.09 3.60 6.78
N ASP A 10 2.07 3.29 6.00
CA ASP A 10 0.69 3.26 6.48
C ASP A 10 0.36 1.93 7.17
N THR A 11 0.35 1.95 8.50
CA THR A 11 -0.02 0.78 9.31
C THR A 11 -1.47 0.36 9.10
N HIS A 12 -2.36 1.31 8.77
CA HIS A 12 -3.78 1.03 8.49
C HIS A 12 -4.09 0.48 7.07
N LYS A 13 -3.04 0.12 6.32
CA LYS A 13 -3.10 -0.57 5.01
C LYS A 13 -2.68 -2.03 5.23
N PHE A 14 -1.54 -2.42 4.66
CA PHE A 14 -0.99 -3.77 4.80
C PHE A 14 -0.40 -4.07 6.19
N GLY A 15 -0.35 -3.07 7.09
CA GLY A 15 -0.11 -3.33 8.51
C GLY A 15 -1.32 -3.92 9.24
N PHE A 16 -2.50 -3.94 8.61
CA PHE A 16 -3.78 -4.43 9.14
C PHE A 16 -4.29 -3.70 10.39
N ALA A 17 -3.68 -2.58 10.78
CA ALA A 17 -4.14 -1.77 11.90
C ALA A 17 -5.46 -1.06 11.57
N PRO A 18 -6.24 -0.64 12.58
CA PRO A 18 -7.42 0.19 12.36
C PRO A 18 -7.10 1.50 11.63
N LYS A 19 -8.08 2.01 10.89
CA LYS A 19 -7.98 3.30 10.17
C LYS A 19 -7.60 4.44 11.11
N GLY A 20 -6.80 5.37 10.58
CA GLY A 20 -6.25 6.50 11.34
C GLY A 20 -4.84 6.31 11.94
N SER A 21 -4.09 5.29 11.51
CA SER A 21 -2.67 5.11 11.89
C SER A 21 -1.71 5.04 10.68
N SER A 22 -0.56 5.70 10.81
CA SER A 22 0.58 5.70 9.86
C SER A 22 1.86 6.13 10.60
N VAL A 23 3.02 5.90 9.99
CA VAL A 23 4.33 6.22 10.54
C VAL A 23 5.19 6.94 9.51
N VAL A 24 5.92 7.98 9.92
CA VAL A 24 7.02 8.56 9.16
C VAL A 24 8.33 8.30 9.90
N LEU A 25 9.28 7.71 9.19
CA LEU A 25 10.61 7.40 9.67
C LEU A 25 11.60 8.35 9.00
N TYR A 26 12.57 8.85 9.77
CA TYR A 26 13.67 9.68 9.29
C TYR A 26 14.99 8.96 9.54
N SER A 27 15.88 9.07 8.58
CA SER A 27 17.25 8.52 8.63
C SER A 27 18.10 9.14 9.75
N GLU A 28 17.89 10.42 10.05
CA GLU A 28 18.66 11.18 11.04
C GLU A 28 17.75 12.06 11.91
N PRO A 29 18.10 12.29 13.20
CA PRO A 29 17.31 13.13 14.11
C PRO A 29 17.10 14.56 13.62
N LYS A 30 18.07 15.14 12.90
CA LYS A 30 17.99 16.52 12.37
C LYS A 30 16.76 16.75 11.49
N PHE A 31 16.37 15.73 10.70
CA PHE A 31 15.17 15.81 9.85
C PHE A 31 13.90 15.72 10.69
N ARG A 32 13.88 14.87 11.72
CA ARG A 32 12.74 14.76 12.64
C ARG A 32 12.56 16.03 13.47
N HIS A 33 13.65 16.68 13.91
CA HIS A 33 13.59 17.92 14.66
C HIS A 33 12.95 19.06 13.85
N ALA A 34 13.17 19.08 12.52
CA ALA A 34 12.53 20.04 11.64
C ALA A 34 11.00 19.83 11.49
N GLN A 35 10.46 18.66 11.87
CA GLN A 35 9.02 18.39 11.86
C GLN A 35 8.31 18.95 13.11
N TYR A 36 9.03 19.09 14.22
CA TYR A 36 8.41 19.46 15.49
C TYR A 36 7.90 20.90 15.46
N PHE A 37 6.71 21.11 16.01
CA PHE A 37 6.19 22.43 16.32
C PHE A 37 6.43 22.75 17.79
N VAL A 38 6.98 23.92 18.09
CA VAL A 38 7.23 24.40 19.46
C VAL A 38 6.83 25.87 19.56
N ALA A 39 6.01 26.20 20.56
CA ALA A 39 5.61 27.57 20.91
C ALA A 39 5.91 27.83 22.40
N PRO A 40 7.08 28.39 22.73
CA PRO A 40 7.51 28.57 24.13
C PRO A 40 6.81 29.75 24.82
N ASP A 41 6.44 30.79 24.07
CA ASP A 41 5.89 32.05 24.59
C ASP A 41 4.36 32.07 24.64
N TRP A 42 3.70 30.92 24.46
CA TRP A 42 2.26 30.86 24.51
C TRP A 42 1.76 31.09 25.95
N VAL A 43 0.72 31.92 26.11
CA VAL A 43 0.17 32.28 27.43
C VAL A 43 -0.37 31.08 28.22
N GLY A 44 -0.66 29.97 27.55
CA GLY A 44 -1.06 28.70 28.16
C GLY A 44 0.11 27.83 28.65
N GLY A 45 1.34 28.32 28.56
CA GLY A 45 2.57 27.57 28.84
C GLY A 45 3.24 27.05 27.57
N ILE A 46 4.41 26.41 27.73
CA ILE A 46 5.16 25.85 26.59
C ILE A 46 4.32 24.78 25.88
N TYR A 47 4.06 24.99 24.59
CA TYR A 47 3.36 24.03 23.76
C TYR A 47 4.33 23.36 22.78
N ALA A 48 4.27 22.04 22.66
CA ALA A 48 5.05 21.29 21.67
C ALA A 48 4.22 20.14 21.08
N SER A 49 4.33 19.95 19.76
CA SER A 49 3.70 18.83 19.08
C SER A 49 4.67 18.15 18.10
N PRO A 50 4.79 16.82 18.11
CA PRO A 50 5.63 16.10 17.15
C PRO A 50 4.96 15.92 15.79
N THR A 51 3.65 16.15 15.66
CA THR A 51 2.88 16.04 14.40
C THR A 51 1.87 17.19 14.28
N ILE A 52 1.07 17.21 13.21
CA ILE A 52 0.08 18.27 12.95
C ILE A 52 -0.96 18.39 14.08
N ALA A 53 -1.37 17.27 14.68
CA ALA A 53 -2.44 17.26 15.69
C ALA A 53 -1.88 17.45 17.11
N GLY A 54 -2.60 18.23 17.93
CA GLY A 54 -2.40 18.27 19.38
C GLY A 54 -3.03 17.04 20.07
N SER A 55 -4.32 17.12 20.38
CA SER A 55 -5.10 15.98 20.89
C SER A 55 -5.17 14.86 19.86
N ARG A 56 -4.94 13.62 20.29
CA ARG A 56 -4.86 12.44 19.42
C ARG A 56 -5.61 11.26 20.04
N ALA A 57 -6.21 10.42 19.18
CA ALA A 57 -6.92 9.22 19.61
C ALA A 57 -5.94 8.11 20.03
N GLY A 58 -5.58 8.07 21.32
CA GLY A 58 -4.63 7.08 21.86
C GLY A 58 -5.04 5.62 21.64
N ALA A 59 -6.34 5.34 21.58
CA ALA A 59 -6.87 4.02 21.29
C ALA A 59 -6.40 3.45 19.94
N LEU A 60 -6.25 4.30 18.91
CA LEU A 60 -5.76 3.87 17.60
C LEU A 60 -4.29 3.48 17.63
N VAL A 61 -3.48 4.17 18.45
CA VAL A 61 -2.07 3.83 18.65
C VAL A 61 -1.94 2.49 19.36
N ALA A 62 -2.72 2.27 20.42
CA ALA A 62 -2.75 1.02 21.16
C ALA A 62 -3.22 -0.15 20.28
N ALA A 63 -4.28 0.05 19.49
CA ALA A 63 -4.78 -0.97 18.59
C ALA A 63 -3.79 -1.29 17.46
N CYS A 64 -3.11 -0.28 16.90
CA CYS A 64 -2.04 -0.48 15.92
C CYS A 64 -0.92 -1.36 16.50
N TRP A 65 -0.46 -1.05 17.72
CA TRP A 65 0.54 -1.87 18.40
C TRP A 65 0.05 -3.30 18.64
N ALA A 66 -1.17 -3.46 19.15
CA ALA A 66 -1.76 -4.76 19.41
C ALA A 66 -1.87 -5.60 18.12
N THR A 67 -2.28 -4.99 16.99
CA THR A 67 -2.29 -5.65 15.69
C THR A 67 -0.89 -6.10 15.28
N MET A 68 0.12 -5.23 15.35
CA MET A 68 1.48 -5.58 14.94
C MET A 68 2.07 -6.72 15.77
N VAL A 69 1.85 -6.69 17.08
CA VAL A 69 2.29 -7.76 17.99
C VAL A 69 1.52 -9.06 17.73
N TYR A 70 0.22 -8.98 17.52
CA TYR A 70 -0.61 -10.15 17.25
C TYR A 70 -0.29 -10.79 15.90
N VAL A 71 -0.10 -9.98 14.85
CA VAL A 71 0.25 -10.47 13.52
C VAL A 71 1.67 -11.03 13.53
N GLY A 72 2.66 -10.23 13.93
CA GLY A 72 4.05 -10.66 13.96
C GLY A 72 4.62 -10.99 12.57
N ASP A 73 5.93 -11.18 12.52
CA ASP A 73 6.68 -11.28 11.26
C ASP A 73 6.24 -12.46 10.39
N ASP A 74 5.98 -13.62 10.99
CA ASP A 74 5.61 -14.83 10.25
C ASP A 74 4.30 -14.66 9.48
N LYS A 75 3.28 -14.06 10.09
CA LYS A 75 2.00 -13.83 9.42
C LYS A 75 2.08 -12.70 8.41
N TYR A 76 2.87 -11.64 8.68
CA TYR A 76 3.13 -10.62 7.66
C TYR A 76 3.82 -11.20 6.41
N MET A 77 4.78 -12.11 6.59
CA MET A 77 5.44 -12.79 5.47
C MET A 77 4.47 -13.71 4.71
N MET A 78 3.62 -14.44 5.43
CA MET A 78 2.58 -15.28 4.81
C MET A 78 1.61 -14.42 3.99
N TYR A 79 1.02 -13.37 4.59
CA TYR A 79 0.08 -12.48 3.90
C TYR A 79 0.72 -11.81 2.68
N MET A 80 1.99 -11.39 2.77
CA MET A 80 2.69 -10.80 1.63
C MET A 80 2.84 -11.80 0.48
N ARG A 81 3.15 -13.07 0.75
CA ARG A 81 3.26 -14.10 -0.29
C ARG A 81 1.93 -14.30 -0.99
N ASP A 82 0.85 -14.48 -0.23
CA ASP A 82 -0.50 -14.70 -0.77
C ASP A 82 -0.95 -13.53 -1.64
N ILE A 83 -0.74 -12.29 -1.17
CA ILE A 83 -1.08 -11.08 -1.92
C ILE A 83 -0.28 -10.98 -3.23
N MET A 84 1.03 -11.27 -3.18
CA MET A 84 1.89 -11.18 -4.37
C MET A 84 1.61 -12.28 -5.39
N GLU A 85 1.24 -13.49 -4.94
CA GLU A 85 0.84 -14.59 -5.81
C GLU A 85 -0.46 -14.25 -6.55
N ALA A 86 -1.50 -13.86 -5.81
CA ALA A 86 -2.76 -13.42 -6.40
C ALA A 86 -2.58 -12.24 -7.37
N ALA A 87 -1.72 -11.27 -7.01
CA ALA A 87 -1.44 -10.14 -7.89
C ALA A 87 -0.78 -10.55 -9.22
N LYS A 88 0.14 -11.54 -9.19
CA LYS A 88 0.79 -12.08 -10.40
C LYS A 88 -0.20 -12.82 -11.29
N GLU A 89 -1.08 -13.64 -10.70
CA GLU A 89 -2.10 -14.38 -11.44
C GLU A 89 -3.04 -13.41 -12.18
N VAL A 90 -3.53 -12.37 -11.49
CA VAL A 90 -4.38 -11.34 -12.09
C VAL A 90 -3.64 -10.60 -13.20
N ALA A 91 -2.39 -10.20 -12.97
CA ALA A 91 -1.59 -9.51 -13.98
C ALA A 91 -1.35 -10.38 -15.23
N ALA A 92 -1.08 -11.69 -15.05
CA ALA A 92 -0.91 -12.62 -16.17
C ALA A 92 -2.22 -12.80 -16.97
N GLY A 93 -3.36 -12.93 -16.27
CA GLY A 93 -4.67 -12.99 -16.91
C GLY A 93 -4.99 -11.74 -17.73
N MET A 94 -4.68 -10.55 -17.20
CA MET A 94 -4.88 -9.29 -17.92
C MET A 94 -3.96 -9.16 -19.15
N ALA A 95 -2.70 -9.58 -19.05
CA ALA A 95 -1.77 -9.57 -20.18
C ALA A 95 -2.27 -10.47 -21.31
N CYS A 96 -2.73 -11.69 -20.97
CA CYS A 96 -3.33 -12.62 -21.92
C CYS A 96 -4.55 -12.00 -22.63
N ALA A 97 -5.46 -11.37 -21.87
CA ALA A 97 -6.65 -10.75 -22.41
C ALA A 97 -6.31 -9.60 -23.39
N SER A 98 -5.27 -8.80 -23.10
CA SER A 98 -4.82 -7.72 -23.98
C SER A 98 -4.11 -8.20 -25.25
N ALA A 99 -3.43 -9.35 -25.19
CA ALA A 99 -2.78 -9.98 -26.35
C ALA A 99 -3.80 -10.62 -27.31
N CYS A 100 -4.98 -10.96 -26.80
CA CYS A 100 -6.11 -11.43 -27.58
C CYS A 100 -6.89 -10.25 -28.17
N ALA A 101 -6.23 -9.48 -29.04
CA ALA A 101 -6.90 -8.51 -29.90
C ALA A 101 -7.64 -9.27 -31.01
N CYS A 102 -8.97 -9.29 -30.97
CA CYS A 102 -9.80 -9.78 -32.07
C CYS A 102 -9.47 -8.90 -33.30
N PRO A 103 -9.06 -9.46 -34.46
CA PRO A 103 -8.73 -8.67 -35.64
C PRO A 103 -9.94 -7.83 -36.09
N PRO A 104 -9.72 -6.69 -36.78
CA PRO A 104 -10.83 -5.85 -37.24
C PRO A 104 -11.80 -6.69 -38.09
N PRO A 105 -13.11 -6.42 -38.02
CA PRO A 105 -14.11 -7.22 -38.75
C PRO A 105 -13.77 -7.20 -40.24
N LEU A 106 -13.49 -8.39 -40.79
CA LEU A 106 -13.38 -8.56 -42.24
C LEU A 106 -14.77 -8.32 -42.84
N SER A 107 -14.82 -7.44 -43.84
CA SER A 107 -16.03 -6.80 -44.36
C SER A 107 -16.95 -7.71 -45.20
N SER A 108 -17.20 -8.94 -44.79
CA SER A 108 -18.11 -9.84 -45.51
C SER A 108 -18.93 -10.70 -44.55
N GLY A 109 -20.21 -10.35 -44.44
CA GLY A 109 -21.37 -11.18 -44.10
C GLY A 109 -21.22 -12.30 -43.07
N ASP A 110 -21.95 -12.17 -41.97
CA ASP A 110 -22.42 -13.25 -41.09
C ASP A 110 -21.39 -14.31 -40.66
N GLN A 111 -20.58 -13.97 -39.66
CA GLN A 111 -20.08 -14.96 -38.71
C GLN A 111 -20.27 -14.46 -37.27
N PRO A 112 -20.84 -15.25 -36.35
CA PRO A 112 -20.86 -14.90 -34.94
C PRO A 112 -19.41 -14.83 -34.46
N CYS A 113 -19.03 -13.76 -33.77
CA CYS A 113 -17.69 -13.55 -33.24
C CYS A 113 -17.24 -14.73 -32.36
N THR A 114 -16.61 -15.75 -32.94
CA THR A 114 -16.01 -16.91 -32.27
C THR A 114 -14.73 -16.55 -31.49
N CYS A 115 -14.43 -15.25 -31.34
CA CYS A 115 -13.28 -14.73 -30.59
C CYS A 115 -13.26 -15.16 -29.10
N LEU A 116 -14.33 -15.73 -28.55
CA LEU A 116 -14.31 -16.28 -27.18
C LEU A 116 -13.46 -17.56 -27.03
N PHE A 117 -13.11 -18.26 -28.11
CA PHE A 117 -12.43 -19.57 -28.06
C PHE A 117 -11.00 -19.61 -28.63
N LEU A 118 -10.47 -18.50 -29.18
CA LEU A 118 -9.16 -18.49 -29.83
C LEU A 118 -8.00 -18.01 -28.95
N CYS A 119 -8.29 -17.50 -27.75
CA CYS A 119 -7.25 -17.25 -26.76
C CYS A 119 -6.90 -18.59 -26.09
N GLY A 120 -6.02 -19.38 -26.72
CA GLY A 120 -5.49 -20.61 -26.12
C GLY A 120 -4.84 -20.32 -24.76
N PRO A 121 -4.57 -21.36 -23.92
CA PRO A 121 -3.94 -21.16 -22.62
C PRO A 121 -2.66 -20.33 -22.80
N CYS A 122 -2.56 -19.22 -22.05
CA CYS A 122 -1.40 -18.36 -22.02
C CYS A 122 -0.23 -19.17 -21.43
N SER A 123 0.45 -19.96 -22.26
CA SER A 123 1.53 -20.81 -21.80
C SER A 123 2.69 -19.92 -21.38
N HIS A 124 3.02 -19.93 -20.09
CA HIS A 124 4.24 -19.34 -19.56
C HIS A 124 5.43 -19.89 -20.36
N ARG A 125 6.08 -19.01 -21.11
CA ARG A 125 7.43 -19.20 -21.63
C ARG A 125 8.33 -18.14 -21.00
#